data_AF-A0A172QQ38-F1
#
_entry.id   AF-A0A172QQ38-F1
#
_cell.length_a   1.000
_cell.length_b   1.000
_cell.length_c   1.000
_cell.angle_alpha   90.00
_cell.angle_beta   90.00
_cell.angle_gamma   90.00
#
_symmetry.space_group_name_H-M   'P 1'
#
loop_
_entity.id
_entity.type
_entity.pdbx_description
1 polymer ?
#
loop_
_entity_poly.entity_id
_entity_poly.type
_entity_poly.pdbx_seq_one_letter_code
_entity_poly.pdbx_strand_id
1 'polypeptide(L)'
;MPHGQRVNFIDAIATCLDHNYFRGSSYLHQIVEEYYSGDYGAQNLKKHLAEIGGRDGTKLADFLAVATPGSDSELELILVRLLQRLGFKTEQNTKIGGYKWDVCIRDLWVLIDIDSWKYHGGDNRTQFVLDRWKSNHAAAMGWTALRLTDSCVVYDQVEIVDFLNRIREFREKAPNGRLKGVTSRPVWEWHSDLNI
;
A
#
# COMPACT_ATOMS: atom_id res chain seq x y z
N MET A 1 -18.64 -19.80 39.71
CA MET A 1 -17.41 -19.57 38.91
C MET A 1 -17.85 -18.96 37.59
N PRO A 2 -17.58 -17.69 37.27
CA PRO A 2 -17.91 -17.18 35.94
C PRO A 2 -16.99 -17.85 34.94
N HIS A 3 -17.59 -18.46 33.92
CA HIS A 3 -16.92 -19.08 32.79
C HIS A 3 -16.15 -17.98 32.06
N GLY A 4 -14.81 -18.01 32.14
CA GLY A 4 -13.97 -17.06 31.40
C GLY A 4 -14.22 -17.22 29.91
N GLN A 5 -14.97 -16.29 29.33
CA GLN A 5 -15.21 -16.22 27.90
C GLN A 5 -13.85 -16.08 27.21
N ARG A 6 -13.44 -17.09 26.44
CA ARG A 6 -12.22 -16.98 25.62
C ARG A 6 -12.48 -15.89 24.59
N VAL A 7 -11.87 -14.72 24.80
CA VAL A 7 -11.84 -13.64 23.81
C VAL A 7 -11.07 -14.19 22.61
N ASN A 8 -11.75 -14.34 21.47
CA ASN A 8 -11.06 -14.72 20.23
C ASN A 8 -10.28 -13.50 19.70
N PHE A 9 -9.31 -13.71 18.81
CA PHE A 9 -8.44 -12.63 18.30
C PHE A 9 -9.24 -11.47 17.69
N ILE A 10 -10.34 -11.79 17.02
CA ILE A 10 -11.22 -10.83 16.37
C ILE A 10 -12.02 -10.00 17.38
N ASP A 11 -12.53 -10.63 18.45
CA ASP A 11 -13.21 -9.93 19.55
C ASP A 11 -12.25 -8.95 20.25
N ALA A 12 -10.97 -9.29 20.35
CA ALA A 12 -9.95 -8.40 20.89
C ALA A 12 -9.72 -7.18 19.98
N ILE A 13 -9.63 -7.36 18.66
CA ILE A 13 -9.51 -6.26 17.69
C ILE A 13 -10.78 -5.38 17.73
N ALA A 14 -11.98 -5.98 17.72
CA ALA A 14 -13.24 -5.27 17.83
C ALA A 14 -13.28 -4.37 19.07
N THR A 15 -12.90 -4.93 20.23
CA THR A 15 -12.83 -4.21 21.50
C THR A 15 -11.82 -3.06 21.45
N CYS A 16 -10.65 -3.26 20.82
CA CYS A 16 -9.67 -2.20 20.64
C CYS A 16 -10.18 -1.05 19.76
N LEU A 17 -10.94 -1.36 18.71
CA LEU A 17 -11.56 -0.37 17.81
C LEU A 17 -12.67 0.42 18.51
N ASP A 18 -13.53 -0.23 19.29
CA ASP A 18 -14.67 0.41 19.95
C ASP A 18 -14.25 1.36 21.08
N HIS A 19 -13.19 1.02 21.80
CA HIS A 19 -12.69 1.84 22.90
C HIS A 19 -11.64 2.87 22.48
N ASN A 20 -11.32 2.95 21.18
CA ASN A 20 -10.35 3.92 20.63
C ASN A 20 -8.99 3.88 21.36
N TYR A 21 -8.60 2.68 21.86
CA TYR A 21 -7.39 2.49 22.69
C TYR A 21 -6.10 2.82 21.93
N PHE A 22 -6.15 2.84 20.60
CA PHE A 22 -5.01 3.15 19.74
C PHE A 22 -5.32 4.39 18.90
N ARG A 23 -4.73 5.53 19.29
CA ARG A 23 -4.77 6.77 18.49
C ARG A 23 -4.05 6.66 17.14
N GLY A 24 -3.30 5.58 16.91
CA GLY A 24 -2.74 5.20 15.61
C GLY A 24 -3.17 3.78 15.29
N SER A 25 -3.94 3.61 14.23
CA SER A 25 -4.50 2.32 13.84
C SER A 25 -3.43 1.33 13.35
N SER A 26 -2.20 1.77 13.08
CA SER A 26 -1.13 0.98 12.44
C SER A 26 -0.68 -0.26 13.21
N TYR A 27 -0.50 -0.19 14.52
CA TYR A 27 -0.08 -1.35 15.33
C TYR A 27 -1.12 -2.48 15.31
N LEU A 28 -2.42 -2.13 15.33
CA LEU A 28 -3.49 -3.11 15.21
C LEU A 28 -3.52 -3.73 13.80
N HIS A 29 -3.22 -2.96 12.75
CA HIS A 29 -3.15 -3.48 11.39
C HIS A 29 -1.99 -4.47 11.25
N GLN A 30 -0.80 -4.14 11.76
CA GLN A 30 0.36 -5.04 11.73
C GLN A 30 0.07 -6.38 12.42
N ILE A 31 -0.57 -6.36 13.59
CA ILE A 31 -0.95 -7.60 14.30
C ILE A 31 -1.96 -8.40 13.47
N VAL A 32 -2.92 -7.74 12.82
CA VAL A 32 -3.90 -8.41 11.94
C VAL A 32 -3.23 -8.98 10.69
N GLU A 33 -2.32 -8.24 10.05
CA GLU A 33 -1.54 -8.67 8.90
C GLU A 33 -0.70 -9.92 9.22
N GLU A 34 -0.01 -9.90 10.37
CA GLU A 34 0.78 -11.03 10.86
C GLU A 34 -0.12 -12.24 11.15
N TYR A 35 -1.27 -12.02 11.80
CA TYR A 35 -2.22 -13.08 12.14
C TYR A 35 -2.84 -13.75 10.90
N TYR A 36 -3.07 -12.99 9.83
CA TYR A 36 -3.58 -13.50 8.54
C TYR A 36 -2.48 -13.67 7.48
N SER A 37 -1.22 -13.76 7.91
CA SER A 37 -0.12 -14.13 7.03
C SER A 37 -0.14 -15.65 6.74
N GLY A 38 0.31 -16.05 5.54
CA GLY A 38 0.40 -17.47 5.13
C GLY A 38 -0.78 -18.03 4.31
N ASP A 39 -0.62 -19.28 3.86
CA ASP A 39 -1.44 -19.93 2.82
C ASP A 39 -2.94 -20.03 3.14
N TYR A 40 -3.30 -20.01 4.43
CA TYR A 40 -4.68 -20.11 4.90
C TYR A 40 -5.26 -18.79 5.42
N GLY A 41 -4.46 -17.71 5.44
CA GLY A 41 -4.83 -16.43 6.04
C GLY A 41 -6.10 -15.82 5.43
N ALA A 42 -6.21 -15.83 4.09
CA ALA A 42 -7.39 -15.30 3.39
C ALA A 42 -8.67 -16.13 3.66
N GLN A 43 -8.56 -17.46 3.80
CA GLN A 43 -9.68 -18.31 4.15
C GLN A 43 -10.12 -18.12 5.61
N ASN A 44 -9.16 -18.00 6.52
CA ASN A 44 -9.42 -17.73 7.93
C ASN A 44 -10.09 -16.36 8.13
N LEU A 45 -9.62 -15.33 7.44
CA LEU A 45 -10.25 -14.02 7.42
C LEU A 45 -11.71 -14.10 6.96
N LYS A 46 -11.95 -14.75 5.82
CA LYS A 46 -13.30 -14.88 5.25
C LYS A 46 -14.24 -15.63 6.20
N LYS A 47 -13.74 -16.67 6.88
CA LYS A 47 -14.48 -17.40 7.90
C LYS A 47 -14.85 -16.50 9.08
N HIS A 48 -13.88 -15.78 9.62
CA HIS A 48 -14.11 -14.87 10.74
C HIS A 48 -15.08 -13.74 10.39
N LEU A 49 -14.97 -13.14 9.19
CA LEU A 49 -15.92 -12.13 8.71
C LEU A 49 -17.36 -12.66 8.62
N ALA A 50 -17.54 -13.94 8.25
CA ALA A 50 -18.85 -14.58 8.22
C ALA A 50 -19.42 -14.86 9.62
N GLU A 51 -18.55 -15.13 10.59
CA GLU A 51 -18.92 -15.39 12.00
C GLU A 51 -19.35 -14.13 12.76
N ILE A 52 -18.81 -12.95 12.40
CA ILE A 52 -19.08 -11.64 13.04
C ILE A 52 -20.47 -11.07 12.71
N GLY A 53 -21.22 -11.67 11.78
CA GLY A 53 -22.46 -11.12 11.18
C GLY A 53 -23.33 -10.25 12.09
N GLY A 54 -23.29 -8.92 11.89
CA GLY A 54 -24.06 -7.93 12.65
C GLY A 54 -23.63 -6.48 12.39
N ARG A 55 -24.45 -5.49 12.81
CA ARG A 55 -24.26 -4.04 12.54
C ARG A 55 -22.93 -3.46 13.04
N ASP A 56 -22.32 -4.04 14.07
CA ASP A 56 -20.96 -3.68 14.56
C ASP A 56 -19.83 -4.27 13.71
N GLY A 57 -20.14 -5.21 12.81
CA GLY A 57 -19.21 -5.83 11.89
C GLY A 57 -18.75 -4.93 10.74
N THR A 58 -19.33 -3.74 10.53
CA THR A 58 -18.91 -2.84 9.43
C THR A 58 -17.56 -2.20 9.70
N LYS A 59 -17.33 -1.61 10.88
CA LYS A 59 -16.03 -1.02 11.22
C LYS A 59 -14.92 -2.06 11.26
N LEU A 60 -15.21 -3.23 11.80
CA LEU A 60 -14.26 -4.33 11.87
C LEU A 60 -14.01 -4.94 10.49
N ALA A 61 -15.03 -5.09 9.64
CA ALA A 61 -14.85 -5.54 8.27
C ALA A 61 -14.06 -4.53 7.43
N ASP A 62 -14.32 -3.23 7.58
CA ASP A 62 -13.56 -2.17 6.91
C ASP A 62 -12.10 -2.18 7.39
N PHE A 63 -11.87 -2.27 8.70
CA PHE A 63 -10.54 -2.38 9.29
C PHE A 63 -9.78 -3.62 8.79
N LEU A 64 -10.43 -4.78 8.80
CA LEU A 64 -9.83 -6.03 8.34
C LEU A 64 -9.58 -6.02 6.83
N ALA A 65 -10.47 -5.45 6.00
CA ALA A 65 -10.27 -5.33 4.56
C ALA A 65 -9.06 -4.46 4.21
N VAL A 66 -8.79 -3.44 5.04
CA VAL A 66 -7.60 -2.57 4.94
C VAL A 66 -6.35 -3.30 5.44
N ALA A 67 -6.45 -4.02 6.56
CA ALA A 67 -5.36 -4.79 7.18
C ALA A 67 -5.03 -6.11 6.48
N THR A 68 -5.82 -6.54 5.51
CA THR A 68 -5.48 -7.66 4.65
C THR A 68 -5.82 -7.26 3.24
N PRO A 69 -4.99 -6.41 2.61
CA PRO A 69 -5.15 -6.13 1.20
C PRO A 69 -5.17 -7.47 0.46
N GLY A 70 -6.10 -7.63 -0.49
CA GLY A 70 -6.12 -8.82 -1.33
C GLY A 70 -4.88 -8.89 -2.23
N SER A 71 -4.97 -9.64 -3.33
CA SER A 71 -3.85 -9.81 -4.25
C SER A 71 -3.29 -8.47 -4.75
N ASP A 72 -2.05 -8.45 -5.24
CA ASP A 72 -1.38 -7.26 -5.81
C ASP A 72 -2.26 -6.49 -6.80
N SER A 73 -3.10 -7.21 -7.55
CA SER A 73 -4.09 -6.65 -8.48
C SER A 73 -5.17 -5.78 -7.83
N GLU A 74 -5.55 -6.04 -6.59
CA GLU A 74 -6.51 -5.22 -5.85
C GLU A 74 -5.87 -3.92 -5.35
N LEU A 75 -4.63 -3.98 -4.85
CA LEU A 75 -3.84 -2.80 -4.48
C LEU A 75 -3.60 -1.89 -5.69
N GLU A 76 -3.20 -2.48 -6.83
CA GLU A 76 -3.07 -1.76 -8.10
C GLU A 76 -4.37 -1.03 -8.45
N LEU A 77 -5.51 -1.71 -8.35
CA LEU A 77 -6.80 -1.15 -8.69
C LEU A 77 -7.23 -0.01 -7.76
N ILE A 78 -6.95 -0.11 -6.45
CA ILE A 78 -7.21 0.95 -5.47
C ILE A 78 -6.43 2.21 -5.86
N LEU A 79 -5.12 2.08 -6.07
CA LEU A 79 -4.26 3.20 -6.43
C LEU A 79 -4.71 3.83 -7.76
N VAL A 80 -4.94 3.00 -8.78
CA VAL A 80 -5.41 3.47 -10.11
C VAL A 80 -6.69 4.28 -10.00
N ARG A 81 -7.70 3.78 -9.27
CA ARG A 81 -9.00 4.46 -9.13
C ARG A 81 -8.85 5.78 -8.40
N LEU A 82 -8.03 5.82 -7.35
CA LEU A 82 -7.70 7.07 -6.64
C LEU A 82 -7.08 8.09 -7.59
N LEU A 83 -6.02 7.69 -8.31
CA LEU A 83 -5.29 8.58 -9.22
C LEU A 83 -6.17 9.11 -10.36
N GLN A 84 -6.99 8.25 -10.96
CA GLN A 84 -7.92 8.66 -12.02
C GLN A 84 -8.97 9.65 -11.52
N ARG A 85 -9.52 9.45 -10.31
CA ARG A 85 -10.46 10.40 -9.69
C ARG A 85 -9.83 11.78 -9.45
N LEU A 86 -8.51 11.82 -9.21
CA LEU A 86 -7.73 13.04 -9.03
C LEU A 86 -7.13 13.59 -10.33
N GLY A 87 -7.60 13.09 -11.48
CA GLY A 87 -7.27 13.60 -12.81
C GLY A 87 -5.93 13.14 -13.38
N PHE A 88 -5.26 12.17 -12.77
CA PHE A 88 -4.06 11.57 -13.37
C PHE A 88 -4.44 10.61 -14.51
N LYS A 89 -3.69 10.66 -15.61
CA LYS A 89 -3.83 9.72 -16.72
C LYS A 89 -2.93 8.52 -16.48
N THR A 90 -3.53 7.41 -16.06
CA THR A 90 -2.82 6.18 -15.72
C THR A 90 -2.90 5.15 -16.85
N GLU A 91 -1.80 4.48 -17.14
CA GLU A 91 -1.73 3.26 -17.94
C GLU A 91 -1.28 2.12 -17.05
N GLN A 92 -2.01 1.01 -17.02
CA GLN A 92 -1.72 -0.13 -16.16
C GLN A 92 -0.81 -1.13 -16.87
N ASN A 93 -0.10 -1.96 -16.09
CA ASN A 93 0.61 -3.14 -16.57
C ASN A 93 1.52 -2.86 -17.79
N THR A 94 2.11 -1.66 -17.83
CA THR A 94 2.81 -1.13 -19.01
C THR A 94 4.26 -1.62 -19.04
N LYS A 95 4.71 -2.06 -20.21
CA LYS A 95 6.12 -2.45 -20.42
C LYS A 95 6.92 -1.25 -20.91
N ILE A 96 7.91 -0.83 -20.11
CA ILE A 96 8.82 0.26 -20.44
C ILE A 96 10.25 -0.30 -20.45
N GLY A 97 10.85 -0.33 -21.64
CA GLY A 97 12.07 -1.09 -21.89
C GLY A 97 11.84 -2.60 -21.69
N GLY A 98 12.70 -3.23 -20.88
CA GLY A 98 12.61 -4.65 -20.55
C GLY A 98 11.64 -5.00 -19.41
N TYR A 99 11.14 -3.99 -18.67
CA TYR A 99 10.45 -4.20 -17.40
C TYR A 99 8.96 -3.83 -17.47
N LYS A 100 8.13 -4.63 -16.80
CA LYS A 100 6.70 -4.36 -16.58
C LYS A 100 6.53 -3.48 -15.35
N TRP A 101 5.65 -2.49 -15.40
CA TRP A 101 5.30 -1.59 -14.30
C TRP A 101 3.80 -1.64 -14.06
N ASP A 102 3.39 -1.51 -12.80
CA ASP A 102 1.98 -1.59 -12.42
C ASP A 102 1.21 -0.37 -12.92
N VAL A 103 1.77 0.82 -12.73
CA VAL A 103 1.16 2.07 -13.20
C VAL A 103 2.19 2.96 -13.90
N CYS A 104 1.80 3.53 -15.03
CA CYS A 104 2.53 4.55 -15.77
C CYS A 104 1.68 5.83 -15.85
N ILE A 105 2.28 6.97 -15.50
CA ILE A 105 1.68 8.29 -15.70
C ILE A 105 2.57 9.02 -16.71
N ARG A 106 2.23 8.82 -17.99
CA ARG A 106 3.11 9.14 -19.12
C ARG A 106 3.38 10.63 -19.27
N ASP A 107 2.38 11.46 -19.03
CA ASP A 107 2.51 12.93 -19.07
C ASP A 107 3.43 13.47 -17.97
N LEU A 108 3.58 12.75 -16.86
CA LEU A 108 4.48 13.13 -15.77
C LEU A 108 5.86 12.45 -15.83
N TRP A 109 6.05 11.50 -16.75
CA TRP A 109 7.23 10.63 -16.80
C TRP A 109 7.44 9.84 -15.50
N VAL A 110 6.34 9.33 -14.93
CA VAL A 110 6.35 8.57 -13.69
C VAL A 110 5.97 7.11 -13.95
N LEU A 111 6.72 6.19 -13.35
CA LEU A 111 6.43 4.76 -13.30
C LEU A 111 6.29 4.36 -11.83
N ILE A 112 5.28 3.58 -11.51
CA ILE A 112 4.98 3.10 -10.15
C ILE A 112 5.00 1.58 -10.16
N ASP A 113 5.64 1.04 -9.12
CA ASP A 113 5.66 -0.38 -8.79
C ASP A 113 5.16 -0.53 -7.35
N ILE A 114 4.20 -1.42 -7.14
CA ILE A 114 3.67 -1.76 -5.81
C ILE A 114 4.35 -3.06 -5.37
N ASP A 115 5.12 -2.97 -4.30
CA ASP A 115 5.94 -4.03 -3.75
C ASP A 115 5.27 -4.56 -2.48
N SER A 116 4.59 -5.70 -2.57
CA SER A 116 3.95 -6.30 -1.40
C SER A 116 4.94 -7.20 -0.65
N TRP A 117 5.15 -6.89 0.63
CA TRP A 117 6.10 -7.62 1.47
C TRP A 117 5.73 -9.10 1.59
N LYS A 118 4.43 -9.42 1.49
CA LYS A 118 3.86 -10.76 1.65
C LYS A 118 4.35 -11.79 0.62
N TYR A 119 4.85 -11.37 -0.55
CA TYR A 119 5.48 -12.27 -1.54
C TYR A 119 7.02 -12.24 -1.51
N HIS A 120 7.61 -11.33 -0.74
CA HIS A 120 9.05 -11.12 -0.62
C HIS A 120 9.63 -11.53 0.75
N GLY A 121 8.84 -12.15 1.63
CA GLY A 121 9.26 -12.67 2.94
C GLY A 121 10.27 -13.84 2.94
N GLY A 122 11.04 -14.00 1.86
CA GLY A 122 12.18 -14.90 1.77
C GLY A 122 13.34 -14.21 1.07
N ASP A 123 14.57 -14.70 1.30
CA ASP A 123 15.82 -14.20 0.72
C ASP A 123 15.86 -14.42 -0.81
N ASN A 124 15.01 -13.72 -1.56
CA ASN A 124 14.92 -13.79 -3.01
C ASN A 124 15.90 -12.79 -3.62
N ARG A 125 17.19 -13.10 -3.46
CA ARG A 125 18.32 -12.34 -4.01
C ARG A 125 18.11 -11.95 -5.47
N THR A 126 17.48 -12.81 -6.27
CA THR A 126 17.18 -12.55 -7.68
C THR A 126 16.21 -11.38 -7.84
N GLN A 127 15.08 -11.38 -7.13
CA GLN A 127 14.11 -10.27 -7.20
C GLN A 127 14.72 -8.96 -6.70
N PHE A 128 15.47 -9.02 -5.60
CA PHE A 128 16.19 -7.85 -5.09
C PHE A 128 17.09 -7.22 -6.18
N VAL A 129 17.87 -8.04 -6.90
CA VAL A 129 18.72 -7.55 -8.00
C VAL A 129 17.87 -6.98 -9.14
N LEU A 130 16.80 -7.69 -9.55
CA LEU A 130 15.91 -7.25 -10.62
C LEU A 130 15.26 -5.89 -10.31
N ASP A 131 14.81 -5.68 -9.08
CA ASP A 131 14.17 -4.43 -8.65
C ASP A 131 15.11 -3.24 -8.66
N ARG A 132 16.36 -3.44 -8.22
CA ARG A 132 17.39 -2.38 -8.29
C ARG A 132 17.70 -2.03 -9.74
N TRP A 133 17.86 -3.03 -10.62
CA TRP A 133 18.13 -2.79 -12.03
C TRP A 133 16.94 -2.20 -12.79
N LYS A 134 15.72 -2.58 -12.43
CA LYS A 134 14.48 -2.00 -12.96
C LYS A 134 14.40 -0.50 -12.68
N SER A 135 14.67 -0.09 -11.44
CA SER A 135 14.70 1.32 -11.03
C SER A 135 15.82 2.10 -11.73
N ASN A 136 17.03 1.52 -11.80
CA ASN A 136 18.15 2.14 -12.52
C ASN A 136 17.85 2.33 -14.01
N HIS A 137 17.22 1.33 -14.64
CA HIS A 137 16.86 1.39 -16.05
C HIS A 137 15.83 2.49 -16.33
N ALA A 138 14.80 2.62 -15.48
CA ALA A 138 13.85 3.73 -15.55
C ALA A 138 14.54 5.09 -15.43
N ALA A 139 15.41 5.27 -14.43
CA ALA A 139 16.15 6.50 -14.22
C ALA A 139 17.05 6.85 -15.42
N ALA A 140 17.75 5.87 -15.98
CA ALA A 140 18.60 6.05 -17.17
C ALA A 140 17.79 6.49 -18.42
N MET A 141 16.54 6.06 -18.53
CA MET A 141 15.62 6.49 -19.57
C MET A 141 14.90 7.82 -19.26
N GLY A 142 15.22 8.48 -18.15
CA GLY A 142 14.62 9.76 -17.75
C GLY A 142 13.27 9.66 -17.03
N TRP A 143 12.86 8.45 -16.63
CA TRP A 143 11.64 8.24 -15.85
C TRP A 143 11.91 8.40 -14.35
N THR A 144 10.89 8.86 -13.64
CA THR A 144 10.84 8.83 -12.17
C THR A 144 10.16 7.53 -11.75
N ALA A 145 10.92 6.59 -11.19
CA ALA A 145 10.39 5.35 -10.65
C ALA A 145 10.01 5.54 -9.18
N LEU A 146 8.76 5.24 -8.83
CA LEU A 146 8.26 5.18 -7.45
C LEU A 146 8.06 3.72 -7.07
N ARG A 147 8.74 3.29 -6.02
CA ARG A 147 8.56 1.98 -5.39
C ARG A 147 7.72 2.19 -4.15
N LEU A 148 6.47 1.76 -4.18
CA LEU A 148 5.52 1.90 -3.09
C LEU A 148 5.34 0.53 -2.44
N THR A 149 5.27 0.46 -1.11
CA THR A 149 4.84 -0.77 -0.45
C THR A 149 3.32 -0.92 -0.56
N ASP A 150 2.82 -2.13 -0.30
CA ASP A 150 1.41 -2.35 0.02
C ASP A 150 0.92 -1.38 1.10
N SER A 151 1.66 -1.21 2.20
CA SER A 151 1.29 -0.31 3.28
C SER A 151 1.24 1.17 2.86
N CYS A 152 2.14 1.65 1.99
CA CYS A 152 2.05 2.99 1.42
C CYS A 152 0.71 3.21 0.69
N VAL A 153 0.28 2.23 -0.11
CA VAL A 153 -0.96 2.33 -0.90
C VAL A 153 -2.20 2.31 -0.01
N VAL A 154 -2.13 1.60 1.11
CA VAL A 154 -3.25 1.43 2.03
C VAL A 154 -3.37 2.62 2.98
N TYR A 155 -2.27 3.05 3.60
CA TYR A 155 -2.28 4.01 4.71
C TYR A 155 -1.86 5.43 4.32
N ASP A 156 -0.99 5.55 3.30
CA ASP A 156 -0.27 6.81 3.02
C ASP A 156 -0.63 7.43 1.66
N GLN A 157 -1.88 7.21 1.23
CA GLN A 157 -2.39 7.72 -0.05
C GLN A 157 -2.23 9.24 -0.21
N VAL A 158 -2.36 10.00 0.89
CA VAL A 158 -2.20 11.45 0.90
C VAL A 158 -0.78 11.84 0.49
N GLU A 159 0.24 11.17 1.04
CA GLU A 159 1.64 11.46 0.75
C GLU A 159 2.02 11.07 -0.68
N ILE A 160 1.48 9.95 -1.19
CA ILE A 160 1.64 9.54 -2.60
C ILE A 160 1.07 10.61 -3.53
N VAL A 161 -0.16 11.05 -3.27
CA VAL A 161 -0.86 12.05 -4.08
C VAL A 161 -0.15 13.40 -4.03
N ASP A 162 0.26 13.85 -2.85
CA ASP A 162 0.99 15.11 -2.68
C ASP A 162 2.31 15.09 -3.44
N PHE A 163 3.04 13.97 -3.41
CA PHE A 163 4.26 13.83 -4.18
C PHE A 163 4.00 13.90 -5.68
N LEU A 164 2.98 13.20 -6.19
CA LEU A 164 2.59 13.24 -7.60
C LEU A 164 2.10 14.63 -8.05
N ASN A 165 1.40 15.37 -7.18
CA ASN A 165 0.99 16.74 -7.45
C ASN A 165 2.20 17.68 -7.57
N ARG A 166 3.22 17.54 -6.70
CA ARG A 166 4.47 18.31 -6.85
C ARG A 166 5.20 18.00 -8.15
N ILE A 167 5.18 16.74 -8.60
CA ILE A 167 5.71 16.36 -9.93
C ILE A 167 4.88 17.03 -11.03
N ARG A 168 3.55 17.00 -10.93
CA ARG A 168 2.64 17.66 -11.89
C ARG A 168 2.94 19.16 -12.00
N GLU A 169 3.01 19.86 -10.87
CA GLU A 169 3.35 21.30 -10.83
C GLU A 169 4.73 21.59 -11.44
N PHE A 170 5.71 20.73 -11.19
CA PHE A 170 7.03 20.85 -11.83
C PHE A 170 6.92 20.71 -13.35
N ARG A 171 6.17 19.70 -13.83
CA ARG A 171 6.00 19.40 -15.26
C ARG A 171 5.21 20.47 -15.99
N GLU A 172 4.25 21.12 -15.34
CA GLU A 172 3.56 22.29 -15.90
C GLU A 172 4.53 23.45 -16.19
N LYS A 173 5.50 23.68 -15.30
CA LYS A 173 6.50 24.75 -15.44
C LYS A 173 7.67 24.36 -16.34
N ALA A 174 8.04 23.08 -16.35
CA ALA A 174 9.18 22.55 -17.08
C ALA A 174 8.87 21.15 -17.65
N PRO A 175 8.09 21.04 -18.75
CA PRO A 175 7.62 19.77 -19.29
C PRO A 175 8.75 18.77 -19.56
N ASN A 176 9.84 19.25 -20.17
CA ASN A 176 11.03 18.47 -20.51
C ASN A 176 12.19 18.68 -19.52
N GLY A 177 11.95 19.35 -18.40
CA GLY A 177 12.96 19.60 -17.38
C GLY A 177 13.35 18.32 -16.65
N ARG A 178 14.61 18.26 -16.20
CA ARG A 178 15.01 17.24 -15.22
C ARG A 178 14.36 17.57 -13.87
N LEU A 179 13.56 16.64 -13.34
CA LEU A 179 12.90 16.77 -12.05
C LEU A 179 13.92 17.16 -10.98
N LYS A 180 13.71 18.29 -10.31
CA LYS A 180 14.59 18.83 -9.28
C LYS A 180 13.79 19.57 -8.22
N GLY A 181 14.23 19.48 -6.97
CA GLY A 181 13.57 20.17 -5.84
C GLY A 181 12.17 19.66 -5.51
N VAL A 182 11.71 18.57 -6.15
CA VAL A 182 10.50 17.86 -5.76
C VAL A 182 10.88 16.91 -4.64
N THR A 183 10.79 17.38 -3.41
CA THR A 183 11.02 16.60 -2.20
C THR A 183 9.69 16.38 -1.49
N SER A 184 9.56 15.27 -0.77
CA SER A 184 8.57 15.09 0.30
C SER A 184 9.27 15.17 1.66
N ARG A 185 8.48 15.18 2.74
CA ARG A 185 9.02 14.87 4.07
C ARG A 185 9.61 13.47 4.04
N PRO A 186 10.71 13.21 4.75
CA PRO A 186 11.29 11.88 4.75
C PRO A 186 10.31 10.85 5.30
N VAL A 187 10.39 9.62 4.78
CA VAL A 187 9.38 8.57 5.00
C VAL A 187 9.14 8.24 6.48
N TRP A 188 10.16 8.35 7.32
CA TRP A 188 10.05 8.11 8.77
C TRP A 188 9.23 9.16 9.53
N GLU A 189 8.86 10.28 8.91
CA GLU A 189 8.01 11.30 9.56
C GLU A 189 6.50 11.05 9.38
N TRP A 190 6.10 10.16 8.48
CA TRP A 190 4.70 9.95 8.13
C TRP A 190 4.30 8.48 7.96
N HIS A 191 5.23 7.62 7.55
CA HIS A 191 4.91 6.22 7.29
C HIS A 191 4.70 5.46 8.59
N SER A 192 3.50 4.92 8.74
CA SER A 192 3.04 4.41 10.05
C SER A 192 3.78 3.15 10.52
N ASP A 193 4.45 2.44 9.62
CA ASP A 193 5.22 1.22 9.94
C ASP A 193 6.69 1.51 10.30
N LEU A 194 7.16 2.75 10.12
CA LEU A 194 8.55 3.11 10.40
C LEU A 194 8.64 3.72 11.80
N ASN A 195 9.06 2.90 12.76
CA ASN A 195 9.29 3.32 14.15
C ASN A 195 10.79 3.53 14.38
N ILE A 196 11.33 4.63 13.84
CA ILE A 196 12.76 4.98 13.84
C ILE A 196 13.01 6.37 14.41
#